data_AF-A0A8T5HZZ9-F1
#
_entry.id   AF-A0A8T5HZZ9-F1
#
_cell.length_a   1.000
_cell.length_b   1.000
_cell.length_c   1.000
_cell.angle_alpha   90.00
_cell.angle_beta   90.00
_cell.angle_gamma   90.00
#
_symmetry.space_group_name_H-M   'P 1'
#
loop_
_entity.id
_entity.type
_entity.pdbx_description
1 polymer ?
#
loop_
_entity_poly.entity_id
_entity_poly.type
_entity_poly.pdbx_seq_one_letter_code
_entity_poly.pdbx_strand_id
1 'polypeptide(L)' 'MMFTENLSMSSTISLPTCSCCHRAIMPNDKCVKFNCPDCGVDLVWRCESCREAARNYTCSSCNFQGP' A
#
# COMPACT_ATOMS: atom_id res chain seq x y z
N MET A 1 -12.85 25.21 -35.49
CA MET A 1 -13.33 24.09 -34.66
C MET A 1 -12.19 23.11 -34.49
N MET A 2 -11.40 23.18 -33.42
CA MET A 2 -10.58 22.08 -32.92
C MET A 2 -10.35 22.40 -31.44
N PHE A 3 -10.86 21.54 -30.58
CA PHE A 3 -10.92 21.69 -29.13
C PHE A 3 -9.54 21.39 -28.53
N THR A 4 -8.93 22.34 -27.83
CA THR A 4 -7.82 22.04 -26.91
C THR A 4 -8.37 22.02 -25.49
N GLU A 5 -9.03 20.92 -25.16
CA GLU A 5 -9.12 20.44 -23.79
C GLU A 5 -7.79 19.75 -23.41
N ASN A 6 -7.59 19.51 -22.12
CA ASN A 6 -6.46 18.85 -21.45
C ASN A 6 -5.46 19.79 -20.78
N LEU A 7 -5.89 20.35 -19.65
CA LEU A 7 -4.99 20.58 -18.52
C LEU A 7 -5.68 20.12 -17.22
N SER A 8 -5.89 18.81 -17.10
CA SER A 8 -6.27 18.19 -15.83
C SER A 8 -5.02 18.06 -14.95
N MET A 9 -5.00 18.90 -13.91
CA MET A 9 -4.09 18.89 -12.76
C MET A 9 -3.75 17.46 -12.30
N SER A 10 -2.55 16.97 -12.61
CA SER A 10 -2.04 15.74 -12.01
C SER A 10 -1.46 16.08 -10.64
N SER A 11 -2.33 16.10 -9.63
CA SER A 11 -1.92 16.23 -8.22
C SER A 11 -0.88 15.17 -7.89
N THR A 12 0.33 15.59 -7.51
CA THR A 12 1.40 14.72 -7.02
C THR A 12 1.02 14.18 -5.63
N ILE A 13 0.05 13.28 -5.57
CA ILE A 13 -0.33 12.61 -4.33
C ILE A 13 0.68 11.48 -4.11
N SER A 14 1.42 11.55 -3.01
CA SER A 14 2.27 10.48 -2.53
C SER A 14 1.38 9.32 -2.06
N LEU A 15 1.17 8.34 -2.94
CA LEU A 15 0.42 7.13 -2.61
C LEU A 15 1.27 6.25 -1.68
N PRO A 16 0.70 5.73 -0.58
CA PRO A 16 1.40 4.76 0.24
C PRO A 16 1.66 3.48 -0.57
N THR A 17 2.82 2.89 -0.37
CA THR A 17 3.26 1.70 -1.10
C THR A 17 3.07 0.47 -0.22
N CYS A 18 2.52 -0.60 -0.80
CA CYS A 18 2.39 -1.88 -0.11
C CYS A 18 3.78 -2.48 0.21
N SER A 19 4.02 -2.89 1.45
CA SER A 19 5.29 -3.52 1.86
C SER A 19 5.53 -4.90 1.23
N CYS A 20 4.50 -5.52 0.62
CA CYS A 20 4.59 -6.86 0.06
C CYS A 20 4.79 -6.89 -1.45
N CYS A 21 4.03 -6.10 -2.20
CA CYS A 21 4.08 -6.07 -3.66
C CYS A 21 4.72 -4.79 -4.21
N HIS A 22 5.13 -3.88 -3.34
CA HIS A 22 5.70 -2.58 -3.69
C HIS A 22 4.83 -1.75 -4.65
N ARG A 23 3.52 -2.03 -4.65
CA ARG A 23 2.55 -1.36 -5.52
C ARG A 23 1.97 -0.16 -4.79
N ALA A 24 1.81 0.95 -5.52
CA ALA A 24 1.15 2.15 -5.02
C ALA A 24 -0.33 1.84 -4.77
N ILE A 25 -0.81 2.16 -3.57
CA ILE A 25 -2.20 1.99 -3.16
C ILE A 25 -2.98 3.21 -3.62
N MET A 26 -3.91 3.03 -4.54
CA MET A 26 -4.81 4.11 -4.96
C MET A 26 -5.76 4.50 -3.81
N PRO A 27 -6.19 5.76 -3.71
CA PRO A 27 -7.15 6.18 -2.68
C PRO A 27 -8.50 5.43 -2.76
N ASN A 28 -8.83 4.85 -3.91
CA ASN A 28 -10.00 3.99 -4.10
C ASN A 28 -9.75 2.51 -3.77
N ASP A 29 -8.50 2.12 -3.52
CA ASP A 29 -8.07 0.75 -3.26
C ASP A 29 -8.24 0.41 -1.77
N LYS A 30 -8.72 -0.80 -1.45
CA LYS A 30 -8.92 -1.23 -0.07
C LYS A 30 -7.59 -1.67 0.54
N CYS A 31 -6.82 -0.71 1.04
CA CYS A 31 -5.64 -1.00 1.84
C CYS A 31 -5.95 -1.17 3.31
N VAL A 32 -5.12 -1.97 3.97
CA VAL A 32 -5.06 -2.08 5.43
C VAL A 32 -3.68 -1.63 5.89
N LYS A 33 -3.66 -0.86 6.97
CA LYS A 33 -2.44 -0.55 7.71
C LYS A 33 -2.60 -1.08 9.12
N PHE A 34 -1.61 -1.78 9.62
CA PHE A 34 -1.61 -2.31 10.98
C PHE A 34 -0.19 -2.33 11.52
N ASN A 35 -0.08 -2.18 12.84
CA ASN A 35 1.19 -2.38 13.52
C ASN A 35 1.44 -3.89 13.66
N CYS A 36 2.70 -4.28 13.52
CA CYS A 36 3.08 -5.68 13.73
C CYS A 36 2.60 -6.15 15.12
N PRO A 37 1.90 -7.29 15.24
CA PRO A 37 1.40 -7.78 16.53
C PRO A 37 2.49 -8.24 17.49
N ASP A 38 3.70 -8.51 16.96
CA ASP A 38 4.83 -9.02 17.72
C ASP A 38 5.67 -7.88 18.32
N CYS A 39 6.03 -6.87 17.51
CA CYS A 39 6.84 -5.73 17.99
C CYS A 39 6.05 -4.44 18.23
N GLY A 40 4.92 -4.22 17.54
CA GLY A 40 4.16 -2.97 17.59
C GLY A 40 4.84 -1.76 16.92
N VAL A 41 6.15 -1.85 16.62
CA VAL A 41 6.96 -0.73 16.12
C VAL A 41 6.82 -0.53 14.61
N ASP A 42 6.82 -1.61 13.84
CA ASP A 42 6.71 -1.52 12.38
C ASP A 42 5.28 -1.36 11.92
N LEU A 43 5.07 -0.36 11.06
CA LEU A 43 3.80 -0.08 10.41
C LEU A 43 3.75 -0.79 9.05
N VAL A 44 2.98 -1.86 8.97
CA VAL A 44 2.86 -2.68 7.75
C VAL A 44 1.67 -2.20 6.93
N TRP A 45 1.93 -1.84 5.67
CA TRP A 45 0.89 -1.49 4.70
C TRP A 45 0.66 -2.65 3.74
N ARG A 46 -0.58 -3.12 3.62
CA ARG A 46 -0.95 -4.19 2.70
C ARG A 46 -2.13 -3.78 1.83
N CYS A 47 -1.98 -3.99 0.52
CA CYS A 47 -3.09 -3.82 -0.42
C CYS A 47 -4.06 -4.99 -0.34
N GLU A 48 -5.27 -4.79 -0.88
CA GLU A 48 -6.33 -5.80 -0.96
C GLU A 48 -5.80 -7.10 -1.56
N SER A 49 -5.12 -7.05 -2.72
CA SER A 49 -4.64 -8.26 -3.39
C SER A 49 -3.64 -9.08 -2.55
N CYS A 50 -2.78 -8.41 -1.77
CA CYS A 50 -1.84 -9.12 -0.88
C CYS A 50 -2.56 -9.74 0.32
N ARG A 51 -3.63 -9.11 0.81
CA ARG A 51 -4.49 -9.62 1.87
C ARG A 51 -5.31 -10.81 1.39
N GLU A 52 -5.94 -10.72 0.23
CA GLU A 52 -6.70 -11.82 -0.39
C GLU A 52 -5.80 -13.03 -0.67
N ALA A 53 -4.55 -12.78 -1.07
CA ALA A 53 -3.56 -13.82 -1.30
C ALA A 53 -2.89 -14.34 -0.01
N ALA A 54 -3.20 -13.79 1.17
CA ALA A 54 -2.58 -14.10 2.45
C ALA A 54 -1.04 -14.26 2.36
N ARG A 55 -0.40 -13.38 1.57
CA ARG A 55 1.03 -13.50 1.27
C ARG A 55 1.82 -13.28 2.53
N ASN A 56 2.76 -14.14 2.88
CA ASN A 56 3.57 -13.90 4.07
C ASN A 56 4.26 -12.53 4.01
N TYR A 57 4.12 -11.70 5.05
CA TYR A 57 4.98 -10.54 5.26
C TYR A 57 6.04 -10.86 6.28
N THR A 58 7.21 -10.29 6.07
CA THR A 58 8.26 -10.25 7.08
C THR A 58 8.29 -8.85 7.68
N CYS A 59 8.16 -8.77 9.00
CA CYS A 59 8.34 -7.53 9.73
C CYS A 59 9.83 -7.14 9.76
N SER A 60 10.17 -5.90 9.43
CA SER A 60 11.56 -5.41 9.40
C SER A 60 12.20 -5.32 10.79
N SER A 61 11.42 -5.12 11.86
CA SER A 61 11.91 -4.93 13.23
C SER A 61 12.12 -6.25 13.96
N CYS A 62 11.17 -7.18 13.89
CA CYS A 62 11.23 -8.44 14.63
C CYS A 62 11.47 -9.68 13.77
N ASN A 63 11.57 -9.54 12.44
CA ASN A 63 11.66 -10.66 11.50
C ASN A 63 10.50 -11.66 11.61
N PHE A 64 9.39 -11.26 12.22
CA PHE A 64 8.19 -12.06 12.31
C PHE A 64 7.61 -12.29 10.92
N GLN A 65 7.38 -13.56 10.57
CA GLN A 65 6.78 -13.96 9.31
C GLN A 65 5.33 -14.41 9.57
N GLY A 66 4.38 -13.55 9.24
CA GLY A 66 2.95 -13.82 9.36
C GLY A 66 2.25 -13.81 8.00
N PRO A 67 1.09 -14.48 7.84
CA PRO A 67 0.25 -14.34 6.65
C PRO A 67 -0.31 -12.91 6.49
#